data_AF-A0A7Y5U0I8-F1
#
_entry.id   AF-A0A7Y5U0I8-F1
#
_cell.length_a   1.000
_cell.length_b   1.000
_cell.length_c   1.000
_cell.angle_alpha   90.00
_cell.angle_beta   90.00
_cell.angle_gamma   90.00
#
_symmetry.space_group_name_H-M   'P 1'
#
loop_
_entity.id
_entity.type
_entity.pdbx_description
1 polymer ?
#
loop_
_entity_poly.entity_id
_entity_poly.type
_entity_poly.pdbx_seq_one_letter_code
_entity_poly.pdbx_strand_id
1 'polypeptide(L)'
;METRNPSPGLYNEDLAPASVRNWGAFSIFNVWTSDVHSLWGYYLAASLFLLCGSFINFVLAIGLSSLVIYALMNLIGYAGEKTGVPYPVLARASFGVWGANLAALVRAVVACFWYGAQTAAASSAIVALLI
;
A
#
# COMPACT_ATOMS: atom_id res chain seq x y z
N MET A 1 -13.76 9.68 -16.16
CA MET A 1 -15.16 9.93 -15.80
C MET A 1 -15.31 11.42 -15.57
N GLU A 2 -16.10 12.14 -16.38
CA GLU A 2 -16.47 13.52 -16.05
C GLU A 2 -17.45 13.50 -14.88
N THR A 3 -17.11 14.17 -13.78
CA THR A 3 -17.98 14.29 -12.60
C THR A 3 -19.09 15.29 -12.89
N ARG A 4 -20.31 14.81 -13.13
CA ARG A 4 -21.49 15.65 -13.38
C ARG A 4 -22.15 16.07 -12.06
N ASN A 5 -22.28 17.38 -11.85
CA ASN A 5 -22.96 18.01 -10.71
C ASN A 5 -22.48 17.52 -9.32
N PRO A 6 -21.19 17.72 -8.97
CA PRO A 6 -20.65 17.28 -7.69
C PRO A 6 -21.26 18.04 -6.51
N SER A 7 -21.48 17.35 -5.39
CA SER A 7 -21.88 18.01 -4.13
C SER A 7 -20.75 18.94 -3.65
N PRO A 8 -21.03 20.23 -3.38
CA PRO A 8 -20.00 21.21 -3.00
C PRO A 8 -19.21 20.83 -1.73
N GLY A 9 -19.79 20.04 -0.83
CA GLY A 9 -19.14 19.63 0.42
C GLY A 9 -18.36 18.31 0.34
N LEU A 10 -18.45 17.55 -0.76
CA LEU A 10 -17.88 16.20 -0.86
C LEU A 10 -16.88 16.03 -2.02
N TYR A 11 -16.71 17.09 -2.80
CA TYR A 11 -15.82 17.14 -3.95
C TYR A 11 -14.69 18.13 -3.68
N ASN A 12 -13.47 17.68 -3.97
CA ASN A 12 -12.25 18.49 -4.03
C ASN A 12 -11.39 17.90 -5.16
N GLU A 13 -10.44 18.68 -5.70
CA GLU A 13 -9.50 18.21 -6.71
C GLU A 13 -8.73 16.96 -6.24
N ASP A 14 -8.31 16.91 -4.97
CA ASP A 14 -7.62 15.75 -4.38
C ASP A 14 -8.52 14.51 -4.21
N LEU A 15 -9.83 14.71 -4.15
CA LEU A 15 -10.83 13.63 -3.97
C LEU A 15 -11.47 13.21 -5.29
N ALA A 16 -11.19 13.95 -6.37
CA ALA A 16 -11.75 13.68 -7.68
C ALA A 16 -11.17 12.35 -8.24
N PRO A 17 -11.93 11.64 -9.08
CA PRO A 17 -11.40 10.49 -9.79
C PRO A 17 -10.20 10.88 -10.65
N ALA A 18 -9.18 10.04 -10.70
CA ALA A 18 -8.00 10.27 -11.53
C ALA A 18 -8.40 10.44 -13.01
N SER A 19 -8.05 11.60 -13.58
CA SER A 19 -8.33 11.99 -14.97
C SER A 19 -7.38 11.32 -15.97
N VAL A 20 -6.12 11.11 -15.58
CA VAL A 20 -5.07 10.48 -16.37
C VAL A 20 -4.68 9.14 -15.74
N ARG A 21 -4.72 8.05 -16.51
CA ARG A 21 -4.43 6.68 -16.05
C ARG A 21 -3.45 5.99 -16.99
N ASN A 22 -2.19 6.45 -16.99
CA ASN A 22 -1.15 5.98 -17.92
C ASN A 22 -0.28 4.84 -17.35
N TRP A 23 -0.66 4.29 -16.20
CA TRP A 23 0.12 3.26 -15.53
C TRP A 23 -0.12 1.90 -16.19
N GLY A 24 0.93 1.34 -16.78
CA GLY A 24 0.92 -0.01 -17.32
C GLY A 24 1.38 -1.06 -16.30
N ALA A 25 1.39 -2.33 -16.73
CA ALA A 25 1.84 -3.44 -15.90
C ALA A 25 3.28 -3.25 -15.37
N PHE A 26 4.18 -2.66 -16.17
CA PHE A 26 5.57 -2.42 -15.75
C PHE A 26 5.68 -1.37 -14.64
N SER A 27 4.89 -0.29 -14.72
CA SER A 27 4.83 0.73 -13.68
C SER A 27 4.35 0.13 -12.35
N ILE A 28 3.31 -0.70 -12.42
CA ILE A 28 2.76 -1.40 -11.24
C ILE A 28 3.80 -2.37 -10.67
N PHE A 29 4.45 -3.17 -11.52
CA PHE A 29 5.51 -4.10 -11.11
C PHE A 29 6.66 -3.38 -10.39
N ASN A 30 7.12 -2.25 -10.89
CA ASN A 30 8.21 -1.49 -10.27
C ASN A 30 7.84 -0.95 -8.89
N VAL A 31 6.61 -0.45 -8.71
CA VAL A 31 6.14 0.01 -7.40
C VAL A 31 6.11 -1.13 -6.38
N TRP A 32 5.57 -2.29 -6.77
CA TRP A 32 5.56 -3.47 -5.90
C TRP A 32 6.96 -3.98 -5.58
N THR A 33 7.84 -4.02 -6.58
CA THR A 33 9.23 -4.43 -6.37
C THR A 33 9.93 -3.48 -5.41
N SER A 34 9.72 -2.18 -5.54
CA SER A 34 10.26 -1.17 -4.63
C SER A 34 9.76 -1.32 -3.20
N ASP A 35 8.50 -1.74 -3.00
CA ASP A 35 7.92 -1.95 -1.67
C ASP A 35 8.54 -3.17 -0.95
N VAL A 36 8.72 -4.28 -1.70
CA VAL A 36 9.32 -5.52 -1.17
C VAL A 36 10.80 -5.34 -0.83
N HIS A 37 11.54 -4.57 -1.63
CA HIS A 37 12.98 -4.31 -1.43
C HIS A 37 13.20 -3.22 -0.36
N SER A 38 12.64 -3.45 0.83
CA SER A 38 12.83 -2.61 2.00
C SER A 38 13.59 -3.36 3.09
N LEU A 39 14.27 -2.61 3.97
CA LEU A 39 15.02 -3.19 5.09
C LEU A 39 14.14 -4.11 5.94
N TRP A 40 12.90 -3.69 6.22
CA TRP A 40 11.92 -4.48 6.97
C TRP A 40 11.47 -5.74 6.22
N GLY A 41 11.33 -5.67 4.89
CA GLY A 41 11.06 -6.85 4.06
C GLY A 41 12.15 -7.91 4.20
N TYR A 42 13.42 -7.49 4.21
CA TYR A 42 14.55 -8.40 4.43
C TYR A 42 14.60 -8.97 5.85
N TYR A 43 14.31 -8.16 6.88
CA TYR A 43 14.19 -8.66 8.26
C TYR A 43 13.07 -9.69 8.40
N LEU A 44 11.92 -9.46 7.74
CA LEU A 44 10.82 -10.42 7.71
C LEU A 44 11.23 -11.73 7.03
N ALA A 45 11.88 -11.65 5.87
CA ALA A 45 12.35 -12.83 5.15
C ALA A 45 13.37 -13.64 5.97
N ALA A 46 14.33 -12.96 6.62
CA ALA A 46 15.33 -13.59 7.47
C ALA A 46 14.69 -14.26 8.71
N SER A 47 13.77 -13.58 9.40
CA SER A 47 13.08 -14.13 10.57
C SER A 47 12.17 -15.32 10.19
N LEU A 48 11.49 -15.25 9.05
CA LEU A 48 10.69 -16.36 8.54
C LEU A 48 11.56 -17.56 8.17
N PHE A 49 12.72 -17.33 7.55
CA PHE A 49 13.67 -18.39 7.23
C PHE A 49 14.16 -19.11 8.49
N LEU A 50 14.53 -18.35 9.53
CA LEU A 50 14.92 -18.89 10.82
C LEU A 50 13.78 -19.68 11.49
N LEU A 51 12.54 -19.18 11.39
CA LEU A 51 11.36 -19.86 11.94
C LEU A 51 11.06 -21.19 11.23
N CYS A 52 11.19 -21.23 9.90
CA CYS A 52 10.91 -22.44 9.13
C CYS A 52 11.98 -23.52 9.26
N GLY A 53 13.23 -23.14 9.58
CA GLY A 53 14.37 -24.05 9.81
C GLY A 53 14.81 -24.89 8.61
N SER A 54 14.09 -24.82 7.49
CA SER A 54 14.31 -25.55 6.25
C SER A 54 14.04 -24.64 5.06
N PHE A 55 14.96 -24.64 4.09
CA PHE A 55 14.86 -23.84 2.89
C PHE A 55 13.58 -24.14 2.09
N ILE A 56 13.22 -25.42 1.96
CA ILE A 56 12.02 -25.82 1.22
C ILE A 56 10.76 -25.32 1.93
N ASN A 57 10.68 -25.48 3.26
CA ASN A 57 9.54 -25.00 4.03
C ASN A 57 9.40 -23.48 3.95
N PHE A 58 10.52 -22.75 3.98
CA PHE A 58 10.54 -21.30 3.80
C PHE A 58 10.00 -20.88 2.43
N VAL A 59 10.48 -21.50 1.35
CA VAL A 59 10.02 -21.19 -0.02
C VAL A 59 8.53 -21.48 -0.19
N LEU A 60 8.05 -22.59 0.37
CA LEU A 60 6.62 -22.92 0.34
C LEU A 60 5.79 -21.92 1.16
N ALA A 61 6.24 -21.56 2.37
CA ALA A 61 5.54 -20.63 3.24
C ALA A 61 5.43 -19.23 2.61
N ILE A 62 6.55 -18.70 2.09
CA ILE A 62 6.56 -17.37 1.46
C ILE A 62 5.80 -17.38 0.13
N GLY A 63 5.90 -18.46 -0.65
CA GLY A 63 5.18 -18.60 -1.91
C GLY A 63 3.66 -18.66 -1.70
N LEU A 64 3.19 -19.51 -0.79
CA LEU A 64 1.76 -19.67 -0.52
C LEU A 64 1.15 -18.40 0.09
N SER A 65 1.84 -17.79 1.06
CA SER A 65 1.38 -16.52 1.65
C SER A 65 1.33 -15.39 0.62
N SER A 66 2.33 -15.30 -0.26
CA SER A 66 2.36 -14.30 -1.35
C SER A 66 1.19 -14.47 -2.31
N LEU A 67 0.81 -15.70 -2.65
CA LEU A 67 -0.37 -15.96 -3.51
C LEU A 67 -1.67 -15.53 -2.83
N VAL A 68 -1.82 -15.79 -1.53
CA VAL A 68 -2.98 -15.36 -0.75
C VAL A 68 -3.06 -13.84 -0.71
N ILE A 69 -1.94 -13.17 -0.42
CA ILE A 69 -1.86 -11.70 -0.42
C ILE A 69 -2.21 -11.17 -1.81
N TYR A 70 -1.60 -11.70 -2.87
CA TYR A 70 -1.88 -11.32 -4.25
C TYR A 70 -3.38 -11.37 -4.58
N ALA A 71 -4.07 -12.45 -4.22
CA ALA A 71 -5.51 -12.60 -4.46
C ALA A 71 -6.33 -11.54 -3.70
N LEU A 72 -6.05 -11.34 -2.41
CA LEU A 72 -6.74 -10.35 -1.58
C LEU A 72 -6.51 -8.91 -2.08
N MET A 73 -5.27 -8.60 -2.47
CA MET A 73 -4.91 -7.27 -2.97
C MET A 73 -5.58 -6.96 -4.30
N ASN A 74 -5.69 -7.94 -5.21
CA ASN A 74 -6.44 -7.76 -6.45
C ASN A 74 -7.94 -7.52 -6.19
N LEU A 75 -8.53 -8.25 -5.23
CA LEU A 75 -9.94 -8.08 -4.88
C LEU A 75 -10.23 -6.66 -4.35
N ILE A 76 -9.36 -6.15 -3.47
CA ILE A 76 -9.48 -4.79 -2.93
C ILE A 76 -9.16 -3.75 -4.01
N GLY A 77 -8.15 -4.01 -4.84
CA GLY A 77 -7.68 -3.12 -5.90
C GLY A 77 -8.68 -2.92 -7.03
N TYR A 78 -9.52 -3.92 -7.33
CA TYR A 78 -10.50 -3.86 -8.41
C TYR A 78 -11.46 -2.67 -8.30
N ALA A 79 -11.96 -2.39 -7.09
CA ALA A 79 -12.85 -1.25 -6.88
C ALA A 79 -12.14 0.09 -7.12
N GLY A 80 -10.86 0.18 -6.72
CA GLY A 80 -10.03 1.37 -6.91
C GLY A 80 -9.63 1.58 -8.38
N GLU A 81 -9.30 0.53 -9.11
CA GLU A 81 -8.96 0.59 -10.53
C GLU A 81 -10.16 1.02 -11.39
N LYS A 82 -11.32 0.39 -11.16
CA LYS A 82 -12.55 0.68 -11.92
C LYS A 82 -13.05 2.11 -11.70
N THR A 83 -13.12 2.55 -10.45
CA THR A 83 -13.65 3.88 -10.10
C THR A 83 -12.59 4.98 -10.24
N GLY A 84 -11.32 4.66 -9.95
CA GLY A 84 -10.20 5.61 -9.85
C GLY A 84 -10.39 6.71 -8.82
N VAL A 85 -11.28 6.50 -7.84
CA VAL A 85 -11.43 7.40 -6.70
C VAL A 85 -10.44 7.03 -5.59
N PRO A 86 -9.97 8.00 -4.79
CA PRO A 86 -9.03 7.72 -3.72
C PRO A 86 -9.68 6.94 -2.58
N TYR A 87 -8.86 6.28 -1.76
CA TYR A 87 -9.30 5.41 -0.67
C TYR A 87 -10.35 6.04 0.27
N PRO A 88 -10.22 7.31 0.73
CA PRO A 88 -11.23 7.92 1.61
C PRO A 88 -12.62 7.99 0.96
N VAL A 89 -12.71 8.11 -0.37
CA VAL A 89 -13.97 8.13 -1.11
C VAL A 89 -14.55 6.72 -1.22
N LEU A 90 -13.72 5.70 -1.49
CA LEU A 90 -14.14 4.30 -1.48
C LEU A 90 -14.64 3.87 -0.10
N ALA A 91 -13.98 4.31 0.97
CA ALA A 91 -14.36 3.99 2.35
C ALA A 91 -15.75 4.52 2.72
N ARG A 92 -16.27 5.53 2.02
CA ARG A 92 -17.64 6.05 2.24
C ARG A 92 -18.72 5.00 1.95
N ALA A 93 -18.44 4.02 1.08
CA ALA A 93 -19.37 2.94 0.78
C ALA A 93 -19.58 2.01 1.98
N SER A 94 -18.60 1.88 2.88
CA SER A 94 -18.66 1.01 4.06
C SER A 94 -18.98 1.76 5.35
N PHE A 95 -18.38 2.94 5.56
CA PHE A 95 -18.46 3.69 6.82
C PHE A 95 -19.34 4.95 6.74
N GLY A 96 -19.93 5.24 5.58
CA GLY A 96 -20.65 6.49 5.32
C GLY A 96 -19.71 7.69 5.17
N VAL A 97 -20.30 8.87 4.95
CA VAL A 97 -19.58 10.11 4.64
C VAL A 97 -18.65 10.53 5.78
N TRP A 98 -19.17 10.55 7.01
CA TRP A 98 -18.42 11.00 8.19
C TRP A 98 -17.51 9.91 8.76
N GLY A 99 -17.95 8.65 8.73
CA GLY A 99 -17.15 7.52 9.25
C GLY A 99 -15.91 7.22 8.41
N ALA A 100 -15.94 7.51 7.11
CA ALA A 100 -14.78 7.36 6.24
C ALA A 100 -13.57 8.21 6.67
N ASN A 101 -13.82 9.37 7.31
CA ASN A 101 -12.74 10.24 7.81
C ASN A 101 -11.98 9.56 8.96
N LEU A 102 -12.67 8.82 9.83
CA LEU A 102 -12.00 8.07 10.90
C LEU A 102 -11.10 6.98 10.32
N ALA A 103 -11.60 6.20 9.37
CA ALA A 103 -10.82 5.16 8.69
C ALA A 103 -9.59 5.75 7.97
N ALA A 104 -9.77 6.90 7.30
CA ALA A 104 -8.67 7.61 6.65
C ALA A 104 -7.62 8.12 7.64
N LEU A 105 -8.05 8.70 8.77
CA LEU A 105 -7.15 9.19 9.83
C LEU A 105 -6.34 8.06 10.47
N VAL A 106 -6.98 6.95 10.82
CA VAL A 106 -6.28 5.79 11.38
C VAL A 106 -5.21 5.29 10.40
N ARG A 107 -5.54 5.20 9.11
CA ARG A 107 -4.59 4.82 8.07
C ARG A 107 -3.45 5.84 7.92
N ALA A 108 -3.74 7.14 8.04
CA ALA A 108 -2.75 8.20 7.97
C ALA A 108 -1.73 8.13 9.11
N VAL A 109 -2.18 7.87 10.34
CA VAL A 109 -1.29 7.69 11.51
C VAL A 109 -0.31 6.52 11.29
N VAL A 110 -0.81 5.40 10.79
CA VAL A 110 0.03 4.23 10.47
C VAL A 110 1.03 4.57 9.37
N ALA A 111 0.62 5.31 8.34
CA ALA A 111 1.51 5.74 7.27
C ALA A 111 2.63 6.68 7.79
N CYS A 112 2.31 7.62 8.67
CA CYS A 112 3.32 8.49 9.30
C CYS A 112 4.34 7.70 10.12
N PHE A 113 3.89 6.69 10.87
CA PHE A 113 4.78 5.80 11.62
C PHE A 113 5.76 5.07 10.70
N TRP A 114 5.24 4.44 9.63
CA TRP A 114 6.09 3.71 8.68
C TRP A 114 7.07 4.63 7.94
N TYR A 115 6.63 5.83 7.57
CA TYR A 115 7.53 6.84 7.00
C TYR A 115 8.68 7.15 7.96
N GLY A 116 8.39 7.44 9.23
CA GLY A 116 9.43 7.70 10.24
C GLY A 116 10.39 6.54 10.44
N ALA A 117 9.88 5.31 10.52
CA ALA A 117 10.70 4.10 10.66
C ALA A 117 11.65 3.91 9.46
N GLN A 118 11.16 4.14 8.23
CA GLN A 118 11.96 4.06 7.01
C GLN A 118 13.02 5.16 6.93
N THR A 119 12.68 6.40 7.31
CA THR A 119 13.64 7.51 7.34
C THR A 119 14.74 7.29 8.38
N ALA A 120 14.40 6.77 9.56
CA ALA A 120 15.39 6.44 10.59
C ALA A 120 16.36 5.36 10.11
N ALA A 121 15.84 4.29 9.49
CA ALA A 121 16.67 3.24 8.88
C ALA A 121 17.59 3.78 7.78
N ALA A 122 17.09 4.65 6.92
CA ALA A 122 17.89 5.30 5.88
C ALA A 122 19.00 6.19 6.47
N SER A 123 18.71 6.93 7.54
CA SER A 123 19.71 7.74 8.25
C SER A 123 20.84 6.87 8.81
N SER A 124 20.52 5.72 9.41
CA SER A 124 21.53 4.77 9.89
C SER A 124 22.42 4.23 8.77
N ALA A 125 21.86 3.97 7.60
CA ALA A 125 22.63 3.53 6.43
C ALA A 125 23.63 4.60 5.96
N ILE A 126 23.24 5.88 5.98
CA ILE A 126 24.14 6.99 5.65
C ILE A 126 25.28 7.10 6.66
N VAL A 127 24.98 6.99 7.96
CA VAL A 127 26.01 7.02 9.01
C VAL A 127 27.00 5.88 8.83
N ALA A 128 26.52 4.66 8.54
CA ALA A 128 27.36 3.49 8.29
C ALA A 128 28.23 3.63 7.03
N LEU A 129 27.80 4.41 6.03
CA LEU A 129 28.59 4.69 4.82
C LEU A 129 29.72 5.71 5.06
N LEU A 130 29.52 6.64 6.00
CA LEU A 130 30.48 7.70 6.32
C LEU A 130 31.60 7.24 7.26
N ILE A 131 31.45 6.08 7.89
CA ILE A 131 32.44 5.42 8.75
C ILE A 131 33.19 4.39 7.91
#